data_AF-A0A7Y4ZCB1-F1
#
_entry.id   AF-A0A7Y4ZCB1-F1
#
_cell.length_a   1.000
_cell.length_b   1.000
_cell.length_c   1.000
_cell.angle_alpha   90.00
_cell.angle_beta   90.00
_cell.angle_gamma   90.00
#
_symmetry.space_group_name_H-M   'P 1'
#
loop_
_entity.id
_entity.type
_entity.pdbx_description
1 polymer ?
#
loop_
_entity_poly.entity_id
_entity_poly.type
_entity_poly.pdbx_seq_one_letter_code
_entity_poly.pdbx_strand_id
1 'polypeptide(L)' 'DFIQFRLEFQKPMQATNTAEFAFKSEGDQTTVTWTMTGTNNFMGKVMGLIMNCDKMVGGQFAQGLASLKAVVEASK' A
#
# COMPACT_ATOMS: atom_id res chain seq x y z
N ASP A 1 4.41 -15.51 5.47
CA ASP A 1 3.35 -15.59 4.44
C ASP A 1 3.13 -14.24 3.79
N PHE A 2 2.66 -14.21 2.53
CA PHE A 2 2.26 -12.96 1.89
C PHE A 2 0.99 -13.13 1.04
N ILE A 3 0.21 -12.07 0.95
CA ILE A 3 -0.98 -11.97 0.10
C ILE A 3 -0.69 -10.93 -0.97
N GLN A 4 -0.71 -11.33 -2.24
CA GLN A 4 -0.51 -10.44 -3.37
C GLN A 4 -1.84 -10.13 -4.06
N PHE A 5 -2.02 -8.88 -4.47
CA PHE A 5 -3.21 -8.42 -5.17
C PHE A 5 -2.88 -7.33 -6.19
N ARG A 6 -3.76 -7.15 -7.16
CA ARG A 6 -3.64 -6.08 -8.16
C ARG A 6 -4.37 -4.84 -7.65
N LEU A 7 -3.66 -3.72 -7.60
CA LEU A 7 -4.17 -2.44 -7.16
C LEU A 7 -4.31 -1.51 -8.37
N GLU A 8 -5.55 -1.13 -8.68
CA GLU A 8 -5.86 -0.23 -9.77
C GLU A 8 -6.33 1.12 -9.25
N PHE A 9 -5.53 2.15 -9.48
CA PHE A 9 -5.96 3.53 -9.34
C PHE A 9 -6.72 3.90 -10.61
N GLN A 10 -7.91 4.47 -10.45
CA GLN A 10 -8.76 4.85 -11.57
C GLN A 10 -8.78 6.36 -11.82
N LYS A 11 -8.83 7.19 -10.76
CA LYS A 11 -8.87 8.65 -10.84
C LYS A 11 -8.05 9.28 -9.69
N PRO A 12 -7.47 10.49 -9.88
CA PRO A 12 -7.40 11.27 -11.11
C PRO A 12 -6.36 10.75 -12.12
N MET A 13 -5.50 9.82 -11.72
CA MET A 13 -4.50 9.18 -12.57
C MET A 13 -4.73 7.68 -12.56
N GLN A 14 -4.87 7.10 -13.75
CA GLN A 14 -4.98 5.66 -13.88
C GLN A 14 -3.61 5.02 -13.68
N ALA A 15 -3.50 4.09 -12.74
CA ALA A 15 -2.27 3.32 -12.52
C ALA A 15 -2.63 1.89 -12.16
N THR A 16 -1.86 0.94 -12.68
CA THR A 16 -1.96 -0.46 -12.31
C THR A 16 -0.68 -0.86 -11.61
N ASN A 17 -0.81 -1.23 -10.34
CA ASN A 17 0.30 -1.66 -9.51
C ASN A 17 0.03 -3.06 -8.97
N THR A 18 1.08 -3.81 -8.74
CA THR A 18 1.06 -5.03 -7.95
C THR A 18 1.31 -4.65 -6.50
N ALA A 19 0.43 -5.06 -5.59
CA ALA A 19 0.55 -4.82 -4.17
C ALA A 19 0.64 -6.13 -3.40
N GLU A 20 1.34 -6.12 -2.27
CA GLU A 20 1.52 -7.29 -1.42
C GLU A 20 1.49 -6.91 0.06
N PHE A 21 0.85 -7.76 0.87
CA PHE A 21 0.97 -7.75 2.32
C PHE A 21 1.87 -8.89 2.75
N ALA A 22 2.99 -8.58 3.38
CA ALA A 22 3.86 -9.56 4.03
C ALA A 22 3.61 -9.56 5.53
N PHE A 23 3.50 -10.75 6.12
CA PHE A 23 3.24 -10.95 7.54
C PHE A 23 4.47 -11.58 8.19
N LYS A 24 4.94 -10.95 9.26
CA LYS A 24 6.04 -11.43 10.09
C LYS A 24 5.59 -11.52 11.54
N SER A 25 5.68 -12.70 12.12
CA SER A 25 5.40 -12.90 13.54
C SER A 25 6.48 -12.23 14.39
N GLU A 26 6.06 -11.44 15.37
CA GLU A 26 6.91 -10.74 16.34
C GLU A 26 6.33 -10.94 17.74
N GLY A 27 6.58 -12.14 18.29
CA GLY A 27 6.01 -12.57 19.58
C GLY A 27 4.50 -12.69 19.51
N ASP A 28 3.80 -11.96 20.37
CA ASP A 28 2.33 -11.91 20.44
C ASP A 28 1.71 -10.95 19.41
N GLN A 29 2.54 -10.33 18.57
CA GLN A 29 2.12 -9.36 17.55
C GLN A 29 2.53 -9.85 16.16
N THR A 30 1.90 -9.27 15.14
CA THR A 30 2.25 -9.50 13.74
C THR A 30 2.60 -8.17 13.10
N THR A 31 3.83 -8.07 12.59
CA THR A 31 4.23 -6.96 11.74
C THR A 31 3.73 -7.21 10.33
N VAL A 32 2.93 -6.27 9.83
CA VAL A 32 2.35 -6.29 8.49
C VAL A 32 3.02 -5.22 7.64
N THR A 33 3.70 -5.65 6.57
CA THR A 33 4.33 -4.74 5.60
C THR A 33 3.51 -4.73 4.34
N TRP A 34 3.11 -3.54 3.89
CA TRP A 34 2.45 -3.35 2.60
C TRP A 34 3.44 -2.79 1.58
N THR A 35 3.77 -3.56 0.55
CA THR A 35 4.58 -3.12 -0.59
C THR A 35 3.70 -2.91 -1.81
N MET A 36 3.98 -1.87 -2.60
CA MET A 36 3.33 -1.64 -3.89
C MET A 36 4.41 -1.39 -4.95
N THR A 37 4.36 -2.18 -6.02
CA THR A 37 5.30 -2.12 -7.14
C THR A 37 4.51 -2.00 -8.44
N GLY A 38 4.75 -0.97 -9.24
CA GLY A 38 4.09 -0.82 -10.53
C GLY A 38 4.95 -0.17 -11.60
N THR A 39 4.72 -0.58 -12.84
CA THR A 39 5.41 -0.07 -14.02
C THR A 39 4.69 1.19 -14.47
N ASN A 40 5.12 2.36 -13.98
CA ASN A 40 4.56 3.64 -14.39
C ASN A 40 5.04 3.94 -15.81
N ASN A 41 4.21 3.62 -16.81
CA ASN A 41 4.55 3.77 -18.22
C ASN A 41 4.75 5.26 -18.54
N PHE A 42 6.02 5.67 -18.69
CA PHE A 42 6.50 6.92 -19.27
C PHE A 42 6.12 8.29 -18.64
N MET A 43 5.07 8.40 -17.82
CA MET A 43 4.76 9.64 -17.07
C MET A 43 5.47 9.75 -15.71
N GLY A 44 6.08 8.65 -15.23
CA GLY A 44 6.76 8.57 -13.93
C GLY A 44 8.00 9.46 -13.78
N LYS A 45 8.63 9.93 -14.87
CA LYS A 45 9.81 10.81 -14.78
C LYS A 45 9.46 12.28 -14.48
N VAL A 46 8.23 12.73 -14.76
CA VAL A 46 7.82 14.14 -14.57
C VAL A 46 7.07 14.33 -13.24
N MET A 47 6.37 13.31 -12.75
CA MET A 47 5.70 13.33 -11.43
C MET A 47 6.63 13.00 -10.24
N GLY A 48 7.80 12.42 -10.49
CA GLY A 48 8.76 12.05 -9.44
C GLY A 48 9.52 13.22 -8.80
N LEU A 49 9.46 14.42 -9.38
CA LEU A 49 10.21 15.59 -8.90
C LEU A 49 9.35 16.70 -8.26
N ILE A 50 8.03 16.67 -8.41
CA ILE A 50 7.16 17.81 -8.04
C ILE A 50 5.99 17.43 -7.12
N MET A 51 5.52 16.17 -7.12
CA MET A 51 4.41 15.75 -6.26
C MET A 51 4.88 14.78 -5.19
N ASN A 52 4.66 15.12 -3.93
CA ASN A 52 4.87 14.26 -2.77
C ASN A 52 3.99 12.98 -2.89
N CYS A 53 4.43 11.97 -3.65
CA CYS A 53 3.79 10.65 -3.67
C CYS A 53 3.69 10.08 -2.25
N ASP A 54 4.70 10.34 -1.41
CA ASP A 54 4.68 10.00 0.02
C ASP A 54 3.53 10.66 0.79
N LYS A 55 3.21 11.94 0.51
CA LYS A 55 2.09 12.61 1.19
C LYS A 55 0.73 12.19 0.65
N MET A 56 0.59 11.95 -0.65
CA MET A 56 -0.70 11.62 -1.25
C MET A 56 -1.11 10.16 -1.02
N VAL A 57 -0.18 9.21 -1.17
CA VAL A 57 -0.51 7.78 -1.05
C VAL A 57 -0.13 7.23 0.32
N GLY A 58 0.94 7.73 0.94
CA GLY A 58 1.38 7.28 2.28
C GLY A 58 0.34 7.47 3.37
N GLY A 59 -0.44 8.56 3.33
CA GLY A 59 -1.54 8.79 4.26
C GLY A 59 -2.66 7.74 4.16
N GLN A 60 -3.02 7.34 2.93
CA GLN A 60 -4.04 6.31 2.72
C GLN A 60 -3.54 4.92 3.10
N PHE A 61 -2.27 4.61 2.84
CA PHE A 61 -1.67 3.35 3.31
C PHE A 61 -1.67 3.26 4.84
N ALA A 62 -1.30 4.34 5.54
CA ALA A 62 -1.32 4.38 7.00
C ALA A 62 -2.75 4.20 7.56
N GLN A 63 -3.73 4.87 6.96
CA GLN A 63 -5.15 4.70 7.34
C GLN A 63 -5.65 3.28 7.06
N GLY A 64 -5.26 2.69 5.93
CA GLY A 64 -5.60 1.31 5.58
C GLY A 64 -5.03 0.31 6.58
N LEU A 65 -3.74 0.44 6.95
CA LEU A 65 -3.09 -0.42 7.95
C LEU A 65 -3.73 -0.25 9.34
N ALA A 66 -4.07 0.98 9.75
CA ALA A 66 -4.78 1.23 11.00
C ALA A 66 -6.17 0.57 11.02
N SER A 67 -6.89 0.64 9.90
CA SER A 67 -8.20 0.00 9.76
C SER A 67 -8.09 -1.52 9.79
N LEU A 68 -7.07 -2.08 9.11
CA LEU A 68 -6.75 -3.50 9.15
C LEU A 68 -6.51 -3.97 10.58
N LYS A 69 -5.66 -3.25 11.34
CA LYS A 69 -5.40 -3.52 12.76
C LYS A 69 -6.69 -3.57 13.57
N ALA A 70 -7.55 -2.56 13.44
CA ALA A 70 -8.80 -2.49 14.18
C ALA A 70 -9.73 -3.69 13.90
N VAL A 71 -9.87 -4.10 12.64
CA VAL A 71 -10.73 -5.24 12.25
C VAL A 71 -10.19 -6.57 12.76
N VAL A 72 -8.88 -6.81 12.62
CA VAL A 72 -8.29 -8.09 13.03
C VAL A 72 -8.23 -8.24 14.55
N GLU A 73 -8.03 -7.15 15.29
CA GLU A 73 -8.03 -7.17 16.76
C GLU A 73 -9.44 -7.25 17.34
N ALA A 74 -10.45 -6.70 16.67
CA ALA A 74 -11.86 -6.83 17.09
C ALA A 74 -12.44 -8.24 16.87
N SER A 75 -11.82 -9.04 16.01
CA SER A 75 -12.26 -10.41 15.70
C SER A 75 -11.62 -11.47 16.61
N LYS A 76 -10.92 -11.04 17.66
CA LYS A 76 -10.30 -11.90 18.69
C LYS A 76 -11.19 -12.00 19.92
#